data_AF-A0A378WZN0-F1
#
_entry.id   AF-A0A378WZN0-F1
#
_cell.length_a   1.000
_cell.length_b   1.000
_cell.length_c   1.000
_cell.angle_alpha   90.00
_cell.angle_beta   90.00
_cell.angle_gamma   90.00
#
_symmetry.space_group_name_H-M   'P 1'
#
loop_
_entity.id
_entity.type
_entity.pdbx_description
1 polymer ?
#
loop_
_entity_poly.entity_id
_entity_poly.type
_entity_poly.pdbx_seq_one_letter_code
_entity_poly.pdbx_strand_id
1 'polypeptide(L)'
;MSKSFNAFVVNKSEAGFSAGVQQLTLDDLPAGNVTVRVQFSSVNYKDGLACLPESPVVTAYPMVPGIDIAGTVAESSDPRFTVGQEVVAIGRGWAPIASADTPNTRDCPATCSSRCPRG
;
A
#
# COMPACT_ATOMS: atom_id res chain seq x y z
N MET A 1 -2.59 -21.40 -5.73
CA MET A 1 -1.32 -20.63 -5.81
C MET A 1 -1.68 -19.20 -5.45
N SER A 2 -1.29 -18.74 -4.26
CA SER A 2 -1.47 -17.34 -3.88
C SER A 2 -0.62 -16.46 -4.81
N LYS A 3 -1.18 -15.34 -5.27
CA LYS A 3 -0.45 -14.39 -6.10
C LYS A 3 0.53 -13.62 -5.24
N SER A 4 1.78 -13.55 -5.67
CA SER A 4 2.84 -12.75 -5.06
C SER A 4 2.97 -11.40 -5.74
N PHE A 5 3.23 -10.35 -4.97
CA PHE A 5 3.46 -8.99 -5.45
C PHE A 5 4.65 -8.36 -4.72
N ASN A 6 5.24 -7.32 -5.32
CA ASN A 6 6.31 -6.56 -4.69
C ASN A 6 5.74 -5.48 -3.77
N ALA A 7 6.30 -5.35 -2.58
CA ALA A 7 6.00 -4.27 -1.64
C ALA A 7 7.29 -3.75 -0.99
N PHE A 8 7.34 -2.46 -0.70
CA PHE A 8 8.40 -1.91 0.13
C PHE A 8 8.09 -2.21 1.59
N VAL A 9 8.94 -2.95 2.28
CA VAL A 9 8.72 -3.40 3.65
C VAL A 9 9.78 -2.80 4.55
N VAL A 10 9.34 -2.18 5.65
CA VAL A 10 10.22 -1.83 6.78
C VAL A 10 10.06 -2.87 7.87
N ASN A 11 11.18 -3.34 8.40
CA ASN A 11 11.23 -4.35 9.45
C ASN A 11 12.26 -3.96 10.51
N LYS A 12 11.99 -4.38 11.75
CA LYS A 12 12.87 -4.17 12.90
C LYS A 12 12.80 -5.41 13.79
N SER A 13 13.95 -6.01 14.04
CA SER A 13 14.10 -7.18 14.92
C SER A 13 15.37 -7.08 15.74
N GLU A 14 15.67 -8.10 16.55
CA GLU A 14 16.95 -8.20 17.26
C GLU A 14 18.16 -8.17 16.30
N ALA A 15 17.98 -8.57 15.04
CA ALA A 15 19.01 -8.53 14.00
C ALA A 15 19.23 -7.12 13.41
N GLY A 16 18.41 -6.13 13.79
CA GLY A 16 18.51 -4.74 13.33
C GLY A 16 17.31 -4.26 12.51
N PHE A 17 17.49 -3.12 11.84
CA PHE A 17 16.49 -2.47 11.00
C PHE A 17 16.79 -2.70 9.52
N SER A 18 15.74 -2.96 8.74
CA SER A 18 15.83 -3.12 7.28
C SER A 18 14.66 -2.43 6.59
N ALA A 19 14.92 -1.80 5.44
CA ALA A 19 13.92 -1.21 4.58
C ALA A 19 14.24 -1.56 3.13
N GLY A 20 13.31 -2.19 2.41
CA GLY A 20 13.55 -2.61 1.04
C GLY A 20 12.37 -3.31 0.39
N VAL A 21 12.46 -3.54 -0.92
CA VAL A 21 11.44 -4.27 -1.68
C VAL A 21 11.51 -5.76 -1.36
N GLN A 22 10.37 -6.33 -1.00
CA GLN A 22 10.19 -7.76 -0.71
C GLN A 22 8.98 -8.29 -1.49
N GLN A 23 8.97 -9.59 -1.78
CA GLN A 23 7.77 -10.25 -2.28
C GLN A 23 6.87 -10.62 -1.11
N LEU A 24 5.61 -10.21 -1.21
CA LEU A 24 4.53 -10.59 -0.31
C LEU A 24 3.45 -11.32 -1.09
N THR A 25 2.60 -12.04 -0.38
CA THR A 25 1.39 -12.68 -0.89
C THR A 25 0.16 -11.99 -0.31
N LEU A 26 -1.01 -12.29 -0.88
CA LEU A 26 -2.28 -11.76 -0.35
C LEU A 26 -2.52 -12.19 1.11
N ASP A 27 -1.95 -13.30 1.55
CA ASP A 27 -2.08 -13.83 2.92
C ASP A 27 -1.23 -13.03 3.94
N ASP A 28 -0.24 -12.27 3.46
CA ASP A 28 0.58 -11.37 4.29
C ASP A 28 -0.11 -10.02 4.52
N LEU A 29 -1.23 -9.75 3.83
CA LEU A 29 -2.03 -8.55 4.01
C LEU A 29 -2.88 -8.65 5.29
N PRO A 30 -3.05 -7.56 6.05
CA PRO A 30 -4.02 -7.54 7.13
C PRO A 30 -5.44 -7.77 6.58
N ALA A 31 -6.30 -8.37 7.40
CA ALA A 31 -7.69 -8.58 7.04
C ALA A 31 -8.37 -7.24 6.69
N GLY A 32 -9.03 -7.20 5.53
CA GLY A 32 -9.72 -6.02 5.02
C GLY A 32 -10.92 -6.41 4.16
N ASN A 33 -11.83 -5.46 3.96
CA ASN A 33 -13.06 -5.69 3.19
C ASN A 33 -12.91 -5.35 1.70
N VAL A 34 -11.83 -4.67 1.31
CA VAL A 34 -11.58 -4.24 -0.06
C VAL A 34 -10.11 -4.44 -0.38
N THR A 35 -9.84 -5.17 -1.46
CA THR A 35 -8.52 -5.36 -2.02
C THR A 35 -8.36 -4.45 -3.22
N VAL A 36 -7.30 -3.65 -3.24
CA VAL A 36 -7.01 -2.70 -4.32
C VAL A 36 -5.75 -3.13 -5.06
N ARG A 37 -5.84 -3.21 -6.39
CA ARG A 37 -4.70 -3.27 -7.28
C ARG A 37 -4.10 -1.88 -7.40
N VAL A 38 -2.98 -1.65 -6.73
CA VAL A 38 -2.33 -0.33 -6.75
C VAL A 38 -1.56 -0.12 -8.04
N GLN A 39 -1.79 1.05 -8.62
CA GLN A 39 -1.14 1.52 -9.83
C GLN A 39 -0.14 2.65 -9.50
N PHE A 40 -0.48 3.49 -8.53
CA PHE A 40 0.35 4.63 -8.12
C PHE A 40 0.34 4.81 -6.60
N SER A 41 1.46 5.28 -6.06
CA SER A 41 1.66 5.64 -4.65
C SER A 41 2.59 6.84 -4.53
N SER A 42 2.60 7.54 -3.40
CA SER A 42 3.39 8.76 -3.17
C SER A 42 4.59 8.49 -2.29
N VAL A 43 5.52 9.44 -2.29
CA VAL A 43 6.53 9.55 -1.24
C VAL A 43 6.33 10.89 -0.55
N ASN A 44 5.80 10.85 0.67
CA ASN A 44 5.70 12.00 1.54
C ASN A 44 6.86 12.04 2.54
N TYR A 45 7.00 13.19 3.20
CA TYR A 45 7.93 13.33 4.33
C TYR A 45 7.70 12.28 5.43
N LYS A 46 6.42 11.91 5.68
CA LYS A 46 6.06 10.88 6.66
C LYS A 46 6.52 9.49 6.26
N ASP A 47 6.56 9.19 4.97
CA ASP A 47 7.07 7.91 4.47
C ASP A 47 8.59 7.84 4.68
N GLY A 48 9.29 8.96 4.50
CA GLY A 48 10.70 9.09 4.89
C GLY A 48 10.94 8.86 6.39
N LEU A 49 10.08 9.41 7.25
CA LEU A 49 10.14 9.16 8.70
C LEU A 49 9.87 7.68 9.04
N ALA A 50 9.05 6.99 8.25
CA ALA A 50 8.76 5.56 8.46
C ALA A 50 9.97 4.65 8.16
N CYS A 51 10.88 5.12 7.31
CA CYS A 51 12.11 4.41 6.94
C CYS A 51 13.27 4.60 7.93
N LEU A 52 13.06 5.31 9.05
CA LEU A 52 14.07 5.48 10.09
C LEU A 52 14.01 4.33 11.12
N PRO A 53 15.16 3.86 11.66
CA PRO A 53 15.16 2.85 12.71
C PRO A 53 14.43 3.30 13.98
N GLU A 54 14.55 4.58 14.35
CA GLU A 54 13.83 5.25 15.43
C GLU A 54 12.69 6.11 14.86
N SER A 55 11.79 5.47 14.12
CA SER A 55 10.67 6.18 13.49
C SER A 55 9.69 6.72 14.55
N PRO A 56 9.35 8.02 14.52
CA PRO A 56 8.30 8.58 15.38
C PRO A 56 6.88 8.28 14.85
N VAL A 57 6.76 7.64 13.68
CA VAL A 57 5.47 7.39 13.00
C VAL A 57 5.11 5.91 12.90
N VAL A 58 6.08 5.00 12.99
CA VAL A 58 5.84 3.55 12.93
C VAL A 58 5.54 3.01 14.33
N THR A 59 4.47 2.24 14.46
CA THR A 59 4.05 1.63 15.73
C THR A 59 4.26 0.12 15.79
N ALA A 60 4.36 -0.55 14.64
CA ALA A 60 4.55 -1.99 14.55
C ALA A 60 5.41 -2.36 13.33
N TYR A 61 6.17 -3.45 13.47
CA TYR A 61 6.98 -4.06 12.42
C TYR A 61 6.60 -5.55 12.29
N PRO A 62 6.70 -6.16 11.10
CA PRO A 62 6.97 -5.53 9.81
C PRO A 62 5.78 -4.69 9.32
N MET A 63 6.03 -3.67 8.51
CA MET A 63 4.97 -2.91 7.86
C MET A 63 5.35 -2.44 6.46
N VAL A 64 4.33 -2.16 5.64
CA VAL A 64 4.46 -1.52 4.33
C VAL A 64 4.09 -0.04 4.50
N PRO A 65 5.04 0.91 4.39
CA PRO A 65 4.76 2.33 4.43
C PRO A 65 4.09 2.80 3.13
N GLY A 66 3.44 3.96 3.19
CA GLY A 66 2.65 4.51 2.09
C GLY A 66 1.29 4.99 2.61
N ILE A 67 1.13 6.29 2.76
CA ILE A 67 -0.13 6.89 3.22
C ILE A 67 -1.10 7.23 2.07
N ASP A 68 -0.63 7.15 0.82
CA ASP A 68 -1.44 7.44 -0.36
C ASP A 68 -1.34 6.29 -1.38
N ILE A 69 -2.47 5.81 -1.87
CA ILE A 69 -2.54 4.81 -2.94
C ILE A 69 -3.64 5.15 -3.94
N ALA A 70 -3.39 4.95 -5.23
CA ALA A 70 -4.38 5.02 -6.30
C ALA A 70 -4.36 3.72 -7.11
N GLY A 71 -5.55 3.20 -7.42
CA GLY A 71 -5.66 1.89 -8.04
C GLY A 71 -7.08 1.50 -8.40
N THR A 72 -7.27 0.21 -8.60
CA THR A 72 -8.56 -0.37 -8.99
C THR A 72 -8.95 -1.45 -8.01
N VAL A 73 -10.22 -1.49 -7.60
CA VAL A 73 -10.75 -2.55 -6.74
C VAL A 73 -10.60 -3.90 -7.44
N ALA A 74 -9.84 -4.79 -6.83
CA ALA A 74 -9.66 -6.17 -7.28
C ALA A 74 -10.73 -7.08 -6.67
N GLU A 75 -11.03 -6.92 -5.39
CA GLU A 75 -12.04 -7.67 -4.65
C GLU A 75 -12.70 -6.76 -3.61
N SER A 76 -13.99 -6.98 -3.32
CA SER A 76 -14.72 -6.22 -2.30
C SER A 76 -15.83 -7.05 -1.70
N SER A 77 -15.94 -7.04 -0.37
CA SER A 77 -17.11 -7.48 0.39
C SER A 77 -17.97 -6.30 0.87
N ASP A 78 -17.50 -5.07 0.66
CA ASP A 78 -18.22 -3.85 1.01
C ASP A 78 -19.10 -3.39 -0.17
N PRO A 79 -20.42 -3.21 0.02
CA PRO A 79 -21.34 -2.84 -1.06
C PRO A 79 -21.08 -1.44 -1.64
N ARG A 80 -20.26 -0.61 -0.98
CA ARG A 80 -19.90 0.73 -1.47
C ARG A 80 -18.84 0.70 -2.58
N PHE A 81 -18.15 -0.43 -2.76
CA PHE A 81 -17.05 -0.58 -3.71
C PHE A 81 -17.31 -1.76 -4.64
N THR A 82 -17.23 -1.54 -5.95
CA THR A 82 -17.40 -2.60 -6.95
C THR A 82 -16.07 -2.98 -7.58
N VAL A 83 -15.87 -4.25 -7.92
CA VAL A 83 -14.69 -4.70 -8.65
C VAL A 83 -14.56 -3.93 -9.96
N GLY A 84 -13.34 -3.50 -10.29
CA GLY A 84 -13.05 -2.64 -11.45
C GLY A 84 -13.23 -1.14 -11.19
N GLN A 85 -13.72 -0.74 -10.02
CA GLN A 85 -13.85 0.67 -9.66
C GLN A 85 -12.48 1.28 -9.39
N GLU A 86 -12.21 2.44 -10.00
CA GLU A 86 -11.05 3.25 -9.65
C GLU A 86 -11.25 3.90 -8.28
N VAL A 87 -10.25 3.72 -7.42
CA VAL A 87 -10.26 4.18 -6.05
C VAL A 87 -8.92 4.82 -5.74
N VAL A 88 -8.98 5.77 -4.82
CA VAL A 88 -7.79 6.36 -4.24
C VAL A 88 -8.04 6.48 -2.74
N ALA A 89 -7.00 6.24 -1.96
CA ALA A 89 -7.00 6.40 -0.52
C ALA A 89 -5.84 7.31 -0.13
N ILE A 90 -6.15 8.42 0.53
CA ILE A 90 -5.19 9.34 1.14
C ILE A 90 -5.69 9.64 2.55
N GLY A 91 -4.86 9.57 3.58
CA GLY A 91 -5.37 9.94 4.91
C GLY A 91 -4.56 9.52 6.12
N ARG A 92 -4.94 10.13 7.26
CA ARG A 92 -4.28 10.00 8.58
C ARG A 92 -4.66 8.72 9.35
N GLY A 93 -5.42 7.81 8.74
CA GLY A 93 -5.79 6.53 9.33
C GLY A 93 -4.97 5.44 8.66
N TRP A 94 -4.10 4.78 9.44
CA TRP A 94 -3.40 3.58 8.98
C TRP A 94 -4.41 2.55 8.46
N ALA A 95 -4.34 2.23 7.17
CA ALA A 95 -4.68 0.94 6.52
C ALA A 95 -5.01 1.14 5.02
N PRO A 96 -4.98 0.08 4.17
CA PRO A 96 -4.27 -1.19 4.27
C PRO A 96 -3.29 -1.39 3.10
N ILE A 97 -2.46 -2.41 3.26
CA ILE A 97 -1.48 -2.88 2.27
C ILE A 97 -2.21 -3.32 1.00
N ALA A 98 -1.65 -2.97 -0.16
CA ALA A 98 -2.26 -3.20 -1.45
C ALA A 98 -1.34 -4.00 -2.38
N SER A 99 -1.91 -4.92 -3.15
CA SER A 99 -1.16 -5.76 -4.09
C SER A 99 -0.94 -5.03 -5.42
N ALA A 100 0.31 -4.94 -5.88
CA ALA A 100 0.62 -4.53 -7.26
C ALA A 100 0.90 -5.78 -8.12
N ASP A 101 -0.04 -6.23 -8.97
CA ASP A 101 0.36 -7.03 -10.14
C ASP A 101 0.40 -6.12 -11.37
N THR A 102 1.59 -5.90 -11.95
CA THR A 102 1.84 -6.07 -13.39
C THR A 102 3.35 -6.12 -13.69
N PRO A 103 3.78 -6.75 -14.80
CA PRO A 103 5.20 -6.83 -15.20
C PRO A 103 5.77 -5.51 -15.74
N ASN A 104 4.99 -4.43 -15.75
CA ASN A 104 5.26 -3.22 -16.54
C ASN A 104 4.97 -1.89 -15.79
N THR A 105 4.75 -1.93 -14.48
CA THR A 105 4.68 -0.70 -13.67
C THR A 105 6.07 -0.11 -13.51
N ARG A 106 6.34 0.94 -14.29
CA ARG A 106 7.48 1.83 -14.08
C ARG A 106 7.21 2.65 -12.81
N ASP A 107 8.13 2.58 -11.86
CA ASP A 107 8.17 3.43 -10.68
C ASP A 107 7.99 4.92 -11.06
N CYS A 108 6.97 5.60 -10.54
CA CYS A 108 6.93 7.06 -10.37
C CYS A 108 5.68 7.56 -9.60
N PRO A 109 5.73 8.70 -8.88
CA PRO A 109 4.93 8.97 -7.70
C PRO A 109 3.57 9.68 -7.97
N ALA A 110 2.54 9.14 -7.32
CA ALA A 110 1.23 9.61 -6.83
C ALA A 110 0.45 10.81 -7.35
N THR A 111 -0.88 10.64 -7.26
CA THR A 111 -1.84 11.67 -6.83
C THR A 111 -3.21 11.12 -6.38
N CYS A 112 -3.68 11.60 -5.21
CA CYS A 112 -5.00 12.13 -4.81
C CYS A 112 -6.34 11.35 -4.90
N SER A 113 -7.03 11.19 -3.75
CA SER A 113 -8.45 10.78 -3.68
C SER A 113 -9.42 11.94 -3.67
N SER A 114 -10.10 12.09 -4.79
CA SER A 114 -11.50 12.44 -4.86
C SER A 114 -12.15 11.49 -5.85
N ARG A 115 -13.46 11.23 -5.73
CA ARG A 115 -14.23 10.54 -6.78
C ARG A 115 -13.91 11.27 -8.09
N CYS A 116 -13.26 10.61 -9.05
CA CYS A 116 -12.88 11.21 -10.32
C CYS A 116 -14.15 11.82 -10.95
N PRO A 117 -14.28 13.15 -11.05
CA PRO A 117 -15.30 13.73 -11.90
C PRO A 117 -14.92 13.29 -13.31
N ARG A 118 -15.84 12.63 -14.02
CA ARG A 118 -15.65 12.34 -15.45
C ARG A 118 -15.21 13.63 -16.14
N GLY A 119 -13.93 13.68 -16.53
CA GLY A 119 -13.41 14.63 -17.50
C GLY A 119 -13.79 14.18 -18.90
#